data_AF-A0A7L3DWF4-F1
#
_entry.id   AF-A0A7L3DWF4-F1
#
_cell.length_a   1.000
_cell.length_b   1.000
_cell.length_c   1.000
_cell.angle_alpha   90.00
_cell.angle_beta   90.00
_cell.angle_gamma   90.00
#
_symmetry.space_group_name_H-M   'P 1'
#
loop_
_entity.id
_entity.type
_entity.pdbx_description
1 polymer ?
#
loop_
_entity_poly.entity_id
_entity_poly.type
_entity_poly.pdbx_seq_one_letter_code
_entity_poly.pdbx_strand_id
1 'polypeptide(L)'
;LADLVTELYPRKPYAVEQKVLVVLWHLLGNMTNSGSLPGAGGNIRTATAKLSRALFAQMGPSLFTHAASQPPHIKKSLEEFLEIAT
;
A
#
# COMPACT_ATOMS: atom_id res chain seq x y z
N LEU A 1 -8.00 6.45 5.39
CA LEU A 1 -7.90 5.53 4.23
C LEU A 1 -7.92 4.07 4.68
N ALA A 2 -7.08 3.66 5.64
CA ALA A 2 -7.08 2.29 6.16
C ALA A 2 -8.45 1.84 6.72
N ASP A 3 -9.10 2.65 7.55
CA ASP A 3 -10.43 2.32 8.10
C ASP A 3 -11.50 2.19 7.02
N LEU A 4 -11.40 3.02 5.97
CA LEU A 4 -12.31 2.97 4.82
C LEU A 4 -12.17 1.65 4.05
N VAL A 5 -10.95 1.12 3.92
CA VAL A 5 -10.72 -0.21 3.34
C VAL A 5 -11.40 -1.26 4.20
N THR A 6 -11.15 -1.26 5.51
CA THR A 6 -11.75 -2.24 6.43
C THR A 6 -13.28 -2.21 6.41
N GLU A 7 -13.89 -1.03 6.29
CA GLU A 7 -15.35 -0.88 6.27
C GLU A 7 -15.98 -1.19 4.89
N LEU A 8 -15.32 -0.81 3.79
CA LEU A 8 -15.86 -0.98 2.43
C LEU A 8 -15.51 -2.32 1.79
N TYR A 9 -14.41 -2.96 2.20
CA TYR A 9 -13.95 -4.21 1.62
C TYR A 9 -14.99 -5.34 1.74
N PRO A 10 -15.72 -5.52 2.87
CA PRO A 10 -16.81 -6.51 2.95
C PRO A 10 -17.99 -6.21 2.02
N ARG A 11 -18.21 -4.93 1.69
CA ARG A 11 -19.36 -4.48 0.88
C ARG A 11 -19.06 -4.56 -0.61
N LYS A 12 -17.87 -4.12 -1.03
CA LYS A 12 -17.45 -4.04 -2.44
C LYS A 12 -15.94 -4.29 -2.57
N PRO A 13 -15.46 -5.53 -2.34
CA PRO A 13 -14.04 -5.83 -2.28
C PRO A 13 -13.34 -5.44 -3.59
N TYR A 14 -13.89 -5.83 -4.75
CA TYR A 14 -13.34 -5.48 -6.06
C TYR A 14 -13.16 -3.98 -6.30
N ALA A 15 -14.16 -3.16 -5.94
CA ALA A 15 -14.09 -1.72 -6.18
C ALA A 15 -13.05 -1.05 -5.25
N VAL A 16 -12.94 -1.55 -4.02
CA VAL A 16 -11.95 -1.11 -3.04
C VAL A 16 -10.56 -1.52 -3.50
N GLU A 17 -10.34 -2.77 -3.90
CA GLU A 17 -9.06 -3.24 -4.43
C GLU A 17 -8.64 -2.41 -5.63
N GLN A 18 -9.48 -2.27 -6.66
CA GLN A 18 -9.09 -1.55 -7.87
C GLN A 18 -8.72 -0.08 -7.60
N LYS A 19 -9.46 0.62 -6.73
CA LYS A 19 -9.15 2.03 -6.44
C LYS A 19 -8.00 2.18 -5.46
N VAL A 20 -7.99 1.38 -4.39
CA VAL A 20 -7.05 1.54 -3.29
C VAL A 20 -5.69 0.94 -3.64
N LEU A 21 -5.63 -0.17 -4.38
CA LEU A 21 -4.35 -0.69 -4.89
C LEU A 21 -3.68 0.35 -5.80
N VAL A 22 -4.42 0.98 -6.72
CA VAL A 22 -3.89 2.05 -7.58
C VAL A 22 -3.32 3.20 -6.74
N VAL A 23 -4.05 3.66 -5.71
CA VAL A 23 -3.54 4.69 -4.79
C VAL A 23 -2.29 4.22 -4.04
N LEU A 24 -2.28 2.98 -3.55
CA LEU A 24 -1.13 2.40 -2.86
C LEU A 24 0.10 2.38 -3.76
N TRP A 25 -0.03 1.91 -5.01
CA TRP A 25 1.07 1.86 -5.97
C TRP A 25 1.60 3.25 -6.31
N HIS A 26 0.72 4.24 -6.51
CA HIS A 26 1.14 5.62 -6.72
C HIS A 26 1.89 6.20 -5.51
N LEU A 27 1.42 5.93 -4.29
CA LEU A 27 2.09 6.37 -3.06
C LEU A 27 3.47 5.73 -2.92
N LEU A 28 3.57 4.42 -3.15
CA LEU A 28 4.83 3.68 -3.08
C LEU A 28 5.82 4.13 -4.17
N GLY A 29 5.36 4.27 -5.41
CA GLY A 29 6.17 4.77 -6.54
C GLY A 29 6.73 6.16 -6.27
N ASN A 30 5.92 7.08 -5.75
CA ASN A 30 6.36 8.44 -5.41
C ASN A 30 7.33 8.51 -4.22
N MET A 31 7.40 7.48 -3.37
CA MET A 31 8.32 7.44 -2.22
C MET A 31 9.75 7.01 -2.61
N THR A 32 9.96 6.45 -3.80
CA THR A 32 11.21 5.77 -4.17
C THR A 32 12.38 6.68 -4.56
N ASN A 33 12.18 8.00 -4.75
CA ASN A 33 13.26 8.85 -5.25
C ASN A 33 13.92 9.76 -4.21
N SER A 34 13.38 9.87 -3.00
CA SER A 34 14.01 10.58 -1.87
C SER A 34 13.17 10.30 -0.64
N GLY A 35 13.77 9.71 0.40
CA GLY A 35 13.15 9.55 1.72
C GLY A 35 12.81 10.88 2.42
N SER A 36 12.78 11.99 1.70
CA SER A 36 12.44 13.33 2.15
C SER A 36 11.55 14.02 1.11
N LEU A 37 10.24 14.07 1.37
CA LEU A 37 9.56 15.34 1.12
C LEU A 37 10.03 16.27 2.25
N PRO A 38 10.69 17.41 1.94
CA PRO A 38 11.06 18.39 2.95
C PRO A 38 9.79 18.82 3.69
N GLY A 39 9.66 18.46 4.96
CA GLY A 39 8.61 18.96 5.86
C GLY A 39 7.33 18.13 6.03
N ALA A 40 7.10 17.03 5.30
CA ALA A 40 5.82 16.28 5.38
C ALA A 40 5.92 14.73 5.41
N GLY A 41 7.14 14.16 5.36
CA GLY A 41 7.36 12.73 5.09
C GLY A 41 6.85 11.73 6.15
N GLY A 42 6.70 12.14 7.41
CA GLY A 42 6.28 11.23 8.49
C GLY A 42 4.85 10.72 8.34
N ASN A 43 3.90 11.62 8.08
CA ASN A 43 2.48 11.26 8.06
C ASN A 43 2.11 10.39 6.86
N ILE A 44 2.68 10.65 5.68
CA ILE A 44 2.40 9.87 4.48
C ILE A 44 3.03 8.48 4.61
N ARG A 45 4.28 8.37 5.07
CA ARG A 45 4.95 7.07 5.29
C ARG A 45 4.14 6.20 6.25
N THR A 46 3.70 6.76 7.38
CA THR A 46 2.86 6.04 8.36
C THR A 46 1.47 5.72 7.80
N ALA A 47 0.85 6.61 7.03
CA ALA A 47 -0.45 6.35 6.40
C ALA A 47 -0.36 5.24 5.34
N THR A 48 0.69 5.24 4.51
CA THR A 48 0.97 4.19 3.53
C THR A 48 1.21 2.85 4.22
N ALA A 49 1.99 2.82 5.31
CA ALA A 49 2.23 1.61 6.10
C ALA A 49 0.93 1.05 6.72
N LYS A 50 0.07 1.92 7.26
CA LYS A 50 -1.24 1.52 7.77
C LYS A 50 -2.14 1.00 6.66
N LEU A 51 -2.11 1.62 5.49
CA LEU A 51 -2.92 1.22 4.34
C LEU A 51 -2.46 -0.14 3.77
N SER A 52 -1.16 -0.35 3.61
CA SER A 52 -0.62 -1.62 3.13
C SER A 52 -0.94 -2.75 4.09
N ARG A 53 -0.78 -2.55 5.41
CA ARG A 53 -1.17 -3.54 6.42
C ARG A 53 -2.66 -3.84 6.41
N ALA A 54 -3.52 -2.82 6.30
CA ALA A 54 -4.96 -3.02 6.23
C ALA A 54 -5.39 -3.81 4.99
N LEU A 55 -4.82 -3.47 3.82
CA LEU A 55 -5.04 -4.23 2.59
C LEU A 55 -4.52 -5.66 2.69
N PHE A 56 -3.33 -5.86 3.26
CA PHE A 56 -2.77 -7.19 3.45
C PHE A 56 -3.61 -8.04 4.41
N ALA A 57 -4.17 -7.44 5.47
CA ALA A 57 -5.08 -8.14 6.38
C ALA A 57 -6.39 -8.59 5.69
N GLN A 58 -6.85 -7.86 4.66
CA GLN A 58 -8.09 -8.16 3.93
C GLN A 58 -7.87 -9.09 2.73
N MET A 59 -6.82 -8.86 1.96
CA MET A 59 -6.51 -9.58 0.71
C MET A 59 -5.53 -10.74 0.90
N GLY A 60 -4.73 -10.70 1.97
CA GLY A 60 -3.67 -11.66 2.21
C GLY A 60 -2.63 -11.70 1.07
N PRO A 61 -2.15 -12.90 0.68
CA PRO A 61 -1.14 -13.08 -0.36
C PRO A 61 -1.50 -12.50 -1.73
N SER A 62 -2.80 -12.34 -2.02
CA SER A 62 -3.27 -11.76 -3.28
C SER A 62 -2.73 -10.35 -3.52
N LEU A 63 -2.43 -9.60 -2.44
CA LEU A 63 -1.78 -8.29 -2.55
C LEU A 63 -0.43 -8.36 -3.29
N PHE A 64 0.34 -9.43 -3.06
CA PHE A 64 1.61 -9.63 -3.75
C PHE A 64 1.43 -10.07 -5.20
N THR A 65 0.38 -10.82 -5.51
CA THR A 65 0.00 -11.14 -6.89
C THR A 65 -0.29 -9.87 -7.68
N HIS A 66 -0.99 -8.90 -7.09
CA HIS A 66 -1.19 -7.59 -7.71
C HIS A 66 0.10 -6.76 -7.80
N ALA A 67 0.95 -6.83 -6.77
CA ALA A 67 2.26 -6.17 -6.79
C ALA A 67 3.20 -6.76 -7.85
N ALA A 68 3.02 -8.02 -8.26
CA ALA A 68 3.79 -8.64 -9.34
C ALA A 68 3.55 -7.98 -10.71
N SER A 69 2.41 -7.30 -10.89
CA SER A 69 2.12 -6.48 -12.07
C SER A 69 2.73 -5.07 -12.00
N GLN A 70 3.34 -4.71 -10.87
CA GLN A 70 3.96 -3.40 -10.64
C GLN A 70 5.49 -3.48 -10.79
N PRO A 71 6.18 -2.34 -10.98
CA PRO A 71 7.63 -2.30 -11.00
C PRO A 71 8.27 -2.89 -9.73
N PRO A 72 9.46 -3.51 -9.83
CA PRO A 72 10.10 -4.24 -8.71
C PRO A 72 10.39 -3.35 -7.49
N HIS A 73 10.62 -2.04 -7.69
CA HIS A 73 10.81 -1.09 -6.59
C HIS A 73 9.53 -0.90 -5.75
N ILE A 74 8.34 -0.96 -6.35
CA ILE A 74 7.06 -0.83 -5.63
C ILE A 74 6.87 -2.04 -4.72
N LYS A 75 7.10 -3.24 -5.26
CA LYS A 75 7.01 -4.48 -4.48
C LYS A 75 7.99 -4.45 -3.30
N LYS A 76 9.23 -4.02 -3.53
CA LYS A 76 10.25 -3.90 -2.48
C LYS A 76 9.81 -2.92 -1.37
N SER A 77 9.32 -1.73 -1.73
CA SER A 77 8.80 -0.79 -0.74
C SER A 77 7.59 -1.34 0.01
N LEU A 78 6.70 -2.07 -0.66
CA LEU A 78 5.57 -2.74 -0.01
C LEU A 78 6.05 -3.75 1.05
N GLU A 79 7.02 -4.60 0.71
CA GLU A 79 7.62 -5.58 1.62
C GLU A 79 8.28 -4.90 2.83
N GLU A 80 8.99 -3.79 2.61
CA GLU A 80 9.56 -2.97 3.68
C GLU A 80 8.49 -2.40 4.62
N PHE A 81 7.36 -1.92 4.09
CA PHE A 81 6.26 -1.38 4.90
C PHE A 81 5.49 -2.43 5.69
N LEU A 82 5.35 -3.61 5.10
CA LEU A 82 4.75 -4.75 5.76
C LEU A 82 5.70 -5.41 6.77
N GLU A 83 6.95 -4.94 6.88
CA GLU A 83 8.00 -5.55 7.70
C GLU A 83 8.20 -7.04 7.35
N ILE A 84 7.95 -7.38 6.08
CA ILE A 84 8.17 -8.73 5.51
C ILE A 84 9.60 -8.83 4.94
N ALA A 85 10.35 -7.71 4.93
CA ALA A 85 11.78 -7.71 4.72
C ALA A 85 12.45 -8.54 5.84
N THR A 86 13.04 -9.66 5.43
CA THR A 86 13.79 -10.64 6.24
C THR A 86 14.80 -9.98 7.17
#